data_AF-A0A7Z7YRW2-F1
#
_entry.id   AF-A0A7Z7YRW2-F1
#
_cell.length_a   1.000
_cell.length_b   1.000
_cell.length_c   1.000
_cell.angle_alpha   90.00
_cell.angle_beta   90.00
_cell.angle_gamma   90.00
#
_symmetry.space_group_name_H-M   'P 1'
#
loop_
_entity.id
_entity.type
_entity.pdbx_description
1 polymer ?
#
loop_
_entity_poly.entity_id
_entity_poly.type
_entity_poly.pdbx_seq_one_letter_code
_entity_poly.pdbx_strand_id
1 'polypeptide(L)' 'RSDEVLTKNILEKVFNIDGVLDIDPRTGKPILVTYDLFCQTYS' A
#
# COMPACT_ATOMS: atom_id res chain seq x y z
N ARG A 1 -10.57 4.84 7.98
CA ARG A 1 -10.85 3.48 7.42
C ARG A 1 -9.55 2.96 6.78
N SER A 2 -9.27 1.64 6.74
CA SER A 2 -7.99 1.14 6.17
C SER A 2 -7.73 1.64 4.74
N ASP A 3 -8.79 1.85 3.99
CA ASP A 3 -8.82 2.38 2.61
C ASP A 3 -8.27 3.82 2.50
N GLU A 4 -8.20 4.58 3.60
CA GLU A 4 -7.64 5.95 3.61
C GLU A 4 -6.11 5.96 3.73
N VAL A 5 -5.54 4.92 4.34
CA VAL A 5 -4.09 4.80 4.58
C VAL A 5 -3.42 3.85 3.60
N LEU A 6 -4.15 2.85 3.09
CA LEU A 6 -3.71 1.96 2.01
C LEU A 6 -3.97 2.63 0.66
N THR A 7 -3.34 3.78 0.43
CA THR A 7 -3.32 4.43 -0.87
C THR A 7 -1.90 4.41 -1.41
N LYS A 8 -1.74 4.26 -2.73
CA LYS A 8 -0.43 4.17 -3.37
C LYS A 8 0.53 5.29 -2.93
N ASN A 9 0.02 6.51 -2.83
CA ASN A 9 0.78 7.68 -2.38
C ASN A 9 1.31 7.58 -0.94
N ILE A 10 0.55 6.99 -0.01
CA ILE A 10 1.01 6.80 1.39
C ILE A 10 2.00 5.64 1.47
N LEU A 11 1.73 4.54 0.77
CA LEU A 11 2.64 3.40 0.69
C LEU A 11 4.03 3.83 0.18
N GLU A 12 4.07 4.66 -0.84
CA GLU A 12 5.32 5.16 -1.40
C GLU A 12 6.02 6.21 -0.52
N LYS A 13 5.28 7.16 0.07
CA LYS A 13 5.88 8.30 0.79
C LYS A 13 6.21 8.03 2.25
N VAL A 14 5.45 7.17 2.90
CA VAL A 14 5.57 6.91 4.34
C VAL A 14 6.24 5.57 4.58
N PHE A 15 5.84 4.55 3.82
CA PHE A 15 6.34 3.19 3.99
C PHE A 15 7.47 2.83 3.03
N ASN A 16 7.75 3.67 2.02
CA ASN A 16 8.71 3.41 0.95
C ASN A 16 8.49 2.04 0.27
N ILE A 17 7.23 1.70 -0.01
CA ILE A 17 6.88 0.49 -0.73
C ILE A 17 6.08 0.81 -1.99
N ASP A 18 6.42 0.14 -3.10
CA ASP A 18 5.59 0.10 -4.30
C ASP A 18 4.75 -1.16 -4.21
N GLY A 19 3.45 -0.98 -3.95
CA GLY A 19 2.54 -2.05 -3.59
C GLY A 19 1.35 -2.15 -4.54
N VAL A 20 0.95 -3.36 -4.89
CA VAL A 20 -0.30 -3.63 -5.62
C VAL A 20 -1.40 -3.95 -4.62
N LEU A 21 -2.44 -3.13 -4.60
CA LEU A 21 -3.63 -3.34 -3.79
C LEU A 21 -4.73 -4.01 -4.61
N ASP A 22 -5.43 -4.96 -3.99
CA ASP A 22 -6.62 -5.59 -4.53
C ASP A 22 -7.68 -5.73 -3.41
N ILE A 23 -8.90 -6.14 -3.76
CA ILE A 23 -9.96 -6.42 -2.80
C ILE A 23 -10.07 -7.92 -2.62
N ASP A 24 -9.94 -8.40 -1.38
CA ASP A 24 -10.20 -9.80 -1.06
C ASP A 24 -11.66 -10.15 -1.38
N PRO A 25 -11.93 -11.05 -2.34
CA PRO A 25 -13.29 -11.39 -2.75
C PRO A 25 -14.09 -12.10 -1.65
N ARG A 26 -13.43 -12.64 -0.62
CA ARG A 26 -14.09 -13.34 0.50
C ARG A 26 -14.56 -12.39 1.59
N THR A 27 -13.83 -11.30 1.81
CA THR A 27 -14.07 -10.38 2.95
C THR A 27 -14.47 -8.98 2.52
N GLY A 28 -14.29 -8.63 1.24
CA GLY A 28 -14.53 -7.29 0.71
C GLY A 28 -13.55 -6.23 1.24
N LYS A 29 -12.43 -6.66 1.85
CA LYS A 29 -11.42 -5.77 2.43
C LYS A 29 -10.24 -5.61 1.48
N PRO A 30 -9.58 -4.44 1.46
CA PRO A 30 -8.36 -4.27 0.69
C PRO A 30 -7.22 -5.14 1.24
N ILE A 31 -6.45 -5.72 0.33
CA ILE A 31 -5.27 -6.53 0.58
C ILE A 31 -4.10 -6.01 -0.26
N LEU A 32 -2.89 -6.17 0.28
CA LEU A 32 -1.64 -5.92 -0.44
C LEU A 32 -1.18 -7.24 -1.05
N VAL A 33 -1.23 -7.34 -2.38
CA VAL A 33 -0.96 -8.59 -3.11
C VAL A 33 0.55 -8.82 -3.24
N THR A 34 1.27 -7.78 -3.62
CA THR A 34 2.72 -7.78 -3.74
C THR A 34 3.25 -6.41 -3.38
N TYR A 35 4.50 -6.36 -2.92
CA TYR A 35 5.18 -5.10 -2.70
C TYR A 35 6.68 -5.24 -2.93
N ASP A 36 7.28 -4.16 -3.41
CA ASP A 36 8.72 -3.97 -3.45
C ASP A 36 9.11 -2.88 -2.46
N LEU A 37 10.09 -3.19 -1.61
CA LEU A 37 10.67 -2.23 -0.69
C LEU A 37 11.70 -1.39 -1.44
N PHE A 38 11.59 -0.07 -1.30
CA PHE A 38 12.62 0.86 -1.73
C PHE A 38 13.02 1.77 -0.56
N CYS A 39 14.10 2.52 -0.74
CA CYS A 39 14.52 3.54 0.21
C CYS A 39 14.48 4.89 -0.49
N GLN A 40 13.50 5.71 -0.13
CA GLN A 40 13.48 7.14 -0.46
C GLN A 40 13.53 7.92 0.84
N THR A 41 14.63 8.65 1.04
CA THR A 41 14.76 9.64 2.11
C THR A 41 14.24 10.97 1.58
N TYR A 42 13.07 11.38 2.05
CA TYR A 42 12.56 12.73 1.82
C TYR A 42 13.25 13.68 2.80
N SER A 43 13.98 14.65 2.26
CA SER A 43 14.69 15.73 2.99
C SER A 43 13.80 16.94 3.19
#